data_AF-A0A7X8ZPD3-F1
#
_entry.id   AF-A0A7X8ZPD3-F1
#
_cell.length_a   1.000
_cell.length_b   1.000
_cell.length_c   1.000
_cell.angle_alpha   90.00
_cell.angle_beta   90.00
_cell.angle_gamma   90.00
#
_symmetry.space_group_name_H-M   'P 1'
#
loop_
_entity.id
_entity.type
_entity.pdbx_description
1 polymer ?
#
loop_
_entity_poly.entity_id
_entity_poly.type
_entity_poly.pdbx_seq_one_letter_code
_entity_poly.pdbx_strand_id
1 'polypeptide(L)'
;MQKIDMHLILTSTNGLFNEKQVPALYVQIQRYRGLLERQLNKQITFSSAVHSWMENYFQPICQIAQGKGLSFAYPEKSLAQRYFLVCAQLEKQQNNNLKEAEMCLINNTTTPIRKFIAKTIA
;
A
#
# COMPACT_ATOMS: atom_id res chain seq x y z
N MET A 1 16.72 -5.67 -9.08
CA MET A 1 16.68 -6.08 -7.66
C MET A 1 17.99 -6.77 -7.34
N GLN A 2 18.68 -6.39 -6.25
CA GLN A 2 19.93 -7.04 -5.86
C GLN A 2 19.64 -8.38 -5.16
N LYS A 3 20.56 -9.35 -5.24
CA LYS A 3 20.41 -10.66 -4.57
C LYS A 3 20.24 -10.53 -3.05
N ILE A 4 20.85 -9.50 -2.46
CA ILE A 4 20.76 -9.20 -1.02
C ILE A 4 19.35 -8.76 -0.61
N ASP A 5 18.68 -7.96 -1.45
CA ASP A 5 17.31 -7.48 -1.20
C ASP A 5 16.33 -8.65 -1.19
N MET A 6 16.49 -9.58 -2.14
CA MET A 6 15.66 -10.78 -2.24
C MET A 6 15.79 -11.67 -1.01
N HIS A 7 17.04 -11.96 -0.59
CA HIS A 7 17.28 -12.76 0.59
C HIS A 7 16.67 -12.10 1.84
N LEU A 8 16.84 -10.78 1.99
CA LEU A 8 16.28 -10.03 3.11
C LEU A 8 14.74 -10.11 3.16
N ILE A 9 14.05 -10.00 2.03
CA ILE A 9 12.58 -10.12 1.98
C ILE A 9 12.14 -11.52 2.41
N LEU A 10 12.77 -12.56 1.87
CA LEU A 10 12.40 -13.95 2.16
C LEU A 10 12.64 -14.31 3.63
N THR A 11 13.77 -13.88 4.20
CA THR A 11 14.06 -14.12 5.62
C THR A 11 13.15 -13.31 6.54
N SER A 12 12.89 -12.04 6.21
CA SER A 12 12.01 -11.19 7.03
C SER A 12 10.58 -11.72 7.09
N THR A 13 10.10 -12.32 6.00
CA THR A 13 8.75 -12.91 5.92
C THR A 13 8.68 -14.36 6.42
N ASN A 14 9.75 -14.85 7.06
CA ASN A 14 9.88 -16.20 7.61
C ASN A 14 9.51 -17.30 6.60
N GLY A 15 9.90 -17.11 5.33
CA GLY A 15 9.63 -18.07 4.25
C GLY A 15 8.17 -18.17 3.80
N LEU A 16 7.30 -17.24 4.22
CA LEU A 16 5.90 -17.22 3.78
C LEU A 16 5.77 -17.13 2.25
N PHE A 17 6.69 -16.41 1.61
CA PHE A 17 6.73 -16.23 0.17
C PHE A 17 7.87 -17.00 -0.47
N ASN A 18 7.71 -17.33 -1.74
CA ASN A 18 8.76 -17.92 -2.57
C ASN A 18 9.39 -16.87 -3.50
N GLU A 19 10.49 -17.28 -4.15
CA GLU A 19 11.26 -16.43 -5.06
C GLU A 19 10.43 -15.76 -6.16
N LYS A 20 9.39 -16.45 -6.68
CA LYS A 20 8.52 -15.92 -7.73
C LYS A 20 7.67 -14.73 -7.27
N GLN A 21 7.45 -14.61 -5.96
CA GLN A 21 6.63 -13.55 -5.36
C GLN A 21 7.47 -12.35 -4.90
N VAL A 22 8.79 -12.51 -4.79
CA VAL A 22 9.70 -11.44 -4.35
C VAL A 22 9.61 -10.19 -5.21
N PRO A 23 9.51 -10.24 -6.56
CA PRO A 23 9.39 -9.02 -7.36
C PRO A 23 8.18 -8.16 -6.99
N ALA A 24 7.04 -8.78 -6.68
CA ALA A 24 5.84 -8.07 -6.26
C ALA A 24 6.03 -7.40 -4.89
N LEU A 25 6.63 -8.12 -3.93
CA LEU A 25 6.95 -7.57 -2.61
C LEU A 25 7.96 -6.43 -2.70
N TYR A 26 8.98 -6.56 -3.55
CA TYR A 26 9.97 -5.53 -3.77
C TYR A 26 9.33 -4.22 -4.26
N VAL A 27 8.42 -4.29 -5.24
CA VAL A 27 7.67 -3.11 -5.71
C VAL A 27 6.85 -2.49 -4.58
N GLN A 28 6.20 -3.32 -3.76
CA GLN A 28 5.41 -2.88 -2.62
C GLN A 28 6.27 -2.15 -1.56
N ILE A 29 7.42 -2.71 -1.21
CA ILE A 29 8.37 -2.13 -0.26
C ILE A 29 8.95 -0.83 -0.81
N GLN A 30 9.28 -0.76 -2.10
CA GLN A 30 9.79 0.47 -2.71
C GLN A 30 8.74 1.60 -2.73
N ARG A 31 7.47 1.27 -3.00
CA ARG A 31 6.37 2.24 -2.87
C ARG A 31 6.23 2.72 -1.43
N TYR A 32 6.22 1.80 -0.46
CA TYR A 32 6.16 2.12 0.96
C TYR A 32 7.34 3.01 1.40
N ARG A 33 8.56 2.65 0.99
CA ARG A 33 9.76 3.44 1.22
C ARG A 33 9.62 4.86 0.68
N GLY A 34 9.20 5.02 -0.57
CA GLY A 34 9.06 6.34 -1.18
C GLY A 34 8.03 7.23 -0.46
N LEU A 35 6.95 6.64 0.07
CA LEU A 35 5.99 7.37 0.91
C LEU A 35 6.62 7.80 2.24
N LEU A 36 7.34 6.87 2.89
CA LEU A 36 7.99 7.13 4.18
C LEU A 36 9.10 8.19 4.07
N GLU A 37 9.88 8.16 2.98
CA GLU A 37 10.92 9.16 2.70
C GLU A 37 10.33 10.57 2.52
N ARG A 38 9.17 10.68 1.85
CA ARG A 38 8.44 11.95 1.71
C ARG A 38 7.90 12.44 3.06
N GLN A 39 7.33 11.54 3.86
CA GLN A 39 6.76 11.90 5.16
C GLN A 39 7.83 12.36 6.16
N LEU A 40 8.99 11.70 6.17
CA LEU A 40 10.08 12.00 7.10
C LEU A 40 11.09 13.02 6.54
N ASN A 41 10.90 13.47 5.29
CA ASN A 41 11.82 14.34 4.55
C ASN A 41 13.30 13.88 4.62
N LYS A 42 13.53 12.57 4.52
CA LYS A 42 14.87 11.97 4.57
C LYS A 42 14.93 10.69 3.77
N GLN A 43 16.11 10.35 3.26
CA GLN A 43 16.34 9.06 2.61
C GLN A 43 16.37 7.93 3.64
N ILE A 44 15.86 6.76 3.25
CA ILE A 44 15.75 5.58 4.09
C ILE A 44 16.41 4.41 3.36
N THR A 45 17.20 3.59 4.03
CA THR A 45 17.79 2.42 3.39
C THR A 45 16.73 1.38 3.05
N PHE A 46 16.97 0.53 2.04
CA PHE A 46 16.05 -0.54 1.71
C PHE A 46 15.81 -1.48 2.91
N SER A 47 16.86 -1.80 3.67
CA SER A 47 16.74 -2.63 4.88
C SER A 47 15.85 -2.01 5.96
N SER A 48 16.01 -0.71 6.21
CA SER A 48 15.15 0.03 7.16
C SER A 48 13.70 0.06 6.68
N ALA A 49 13.49 0.23 5.36
CA ALA A 49 12.17 0.18 4.76
C ALA A 49 11.52 -1.21 4.88
N VAL A 50 12.28 -2.30 4.69
CA VAL A 50 11.78 -3.68 4.90
C VAL A 50 11.34 -3.87 6.35
N HIS A 51 12.16 -3.45 7.32
CA HIS A 51 11.83 -3.59 8.73
C HIS A 51 10.56 -2.80 9.11
N SER A 52 10.49 -1.53 8.72
CA SER A 52 9.29 -0.72 8.96
C SER A 52 8.05 -1.27 8.23
N TRP A 53 8.21 -1.74 6.99
CA TRP A 53 7.13 -2.37 6.22
C TRP A 53 6.63 -3.65 6.89
N MET A 54 7.53 -4.45 7.47
CA MET A 54 7.17 -5.67 8.19
C MET A 54 6.17 -5.37 9.31
N GLU A 55 6.49 -4.40 10.14
CA GLU A 55 5.69 -4.05 11.33
C GLU A 55 4.41 -3.30 10.99
N ASN A 56 4.50 -2.33 10.09
CA ASN A 56 3.43 -1.35 9.86
C ASN A 56 2.51 -1.70 8.69
N TYR A 57 2.93 -2.64 7.83
CA TYR A 57 2.15 -3.04 6.67
C TYR A 57 1.96 -4.56 6.62
N PHE A 58 3.04 -5.33 6.54
CA PHE A 58 2.96 -6.77 6.31
C PHE A 58 2.22 -7.51 7.44
N GLN A 59 2.60 -7.32 8.70
CA GLN A 59 1.99 -8.00 9.84
C GLN A 59 0.47 -7.72 9.97
N PRO A 60 0.00 -6.45 9.93
CA PRO A 60 -1.43 -6.17 9.92
C PRO A 60 -2.20 -6.86 8.79
N ILE A 61 -1.64 -6.86 7.58
CA ILE A 61 -2.28 -7.52 6.43
C ILE A 61 -2.29 -9.04 6.58
N CYS A 62 -1.23 -9.62 7.13
CA CYS A 62 -1.19 -11.04 7.45
C CYS A 62 -2.26 -11.43 8.48
N GLN A 63 -2.49 -10.62 9.52
CA GLN A 63 -3.55 -10.86 10.49
C GLN A 63 -4.94 -10.88 9.82
N ILE A 64 -5.20 -9.94 8.90
CA ILE A 64 -6.44 -9.92 8.11
C ILE A 64 -6.53 -11.17 7.23
N ALA A 65 -5.44 -11.53 6.52
CA ALA A 65 -5.38 -12.68 5.62
C ALA A 65 -5.50 -14.04 6.34
N GLN A 66 -5.19 -14.10 7.64
CA GLN A 66 -5.40 -15.26 8.51
C GLN A 66 -6.81 -15.29 9.11
N GLY A 67 -7.53 -14.17 9.11
CA GLY A 67 -8.87 -14.05 9.67
C GLY A 67 -9.82 -15.13 9.16
N LYS A 68 -10.70 -15.64 10.06
CA LYS A 68 -11.61 -16.76 9.78
C LYS A 68 -12.44 -16.56 8.52
N GLY A 69 -12.89 -15.33 8.24
CA GLY A 69 -13.68 -15.02 7.04
C GLY A 69 -12.93 -15.30 5.73
N LEU A 70 -11.68 -14.84 5.61
CA LEU A 70 -10.85 -15.03 4.42
C LEU A 70 -10.38 -16.48 4.29
N SER A 71 -10.06 -17.14 5.40
CA SER A 71 -9.68 -18.55 5.40
C SER A 71 -10.84 -19.47 4.99
N PHE A 72 -12.08 -19.14 5.38
CA PHE A 72 -13.28 -19.88 4.98
C PHE A 72 -13.70 -19.59 3.53
N ALA A 73 -13.57 -18.34 3.09
CA ALA A 73 -13.93 -17.94 1.72
C ALA A 73 -12.93 -18.44 0.66
N TYR A 74 -11.66 -18.63 1.04
CA TYR A 74 -10.59 -19.07 0.15
C TYR A 74 -9.72 -20.18 0.80
N PRO A 75 -10.30 -21.36 1.05
CA PRO A 75 -9.61 -22.45 1.73
C PRO A 75 -8.48 -23.05 0.89
N GLU A 76 -8.57 -22.95 -0.45
CA GLU A 76 -7.58 -23.47 -1.39
C GLU A 76 -6.34 -22.56 -1.52
N LYS A 77 -6.41 -21.34 -0.98
CA LYS A 77 -5.32 -20.37 -1.10
C LYS A 77 -4.33 -20.50 0.05
N SER A 78 -3.06 -20.34 -0.26
CA SER A 78 -2.05 -20.18 0.79
C SER A 78 -2.21 -18.82 1.49
N LEU A 79 -1.62 -18.67 2.68
CA LEU A 79 -1.60 -17.38 3.36
C LEU A 79 -0.95 -16.29 2.51
N ALA A 80 0.12 -16.61 1.76
CA ALA A 80 0.75 -15.68 0.82
C ALA A 80 -0.22 -15.21 -0.28
N GLN A 81 -1.04 -16.11 -0.82
CA GLN A 81 -2.05 -15.77 -1.83
C GLN A 81 -3.16 -14.91 -1.22
N ARG A 82 -3.64 -15.25 -0.02
CA ARG A 82 -4.63 -14.42 0.69
C ARG A 82 -4.07 -13.03 1.04
N TYR A 83 -2.82 -12.94 1.44
CA TYR A 83 -2.12 -11.67 1.65
C TYR A 83 -2.22 -10.77 0.41
N PHE A 84 -1.88 -11.29 -0.77
CA PHE A 84 -1.98 -10.51 -2.02
C PHE A 84 -3.42 -10.12 -2.38
N LEU A 85 -4.41 -10.96 -2.06
CA LEU A 85 -5.83 -10.58 -2.23
C LEU A 85 -6.20 -9.38 -1.36
N VAL A 86 -5.77 -9.37 -0.09
CA VAL A 86 -6.03 -8.24 0.81
C VAL A 86 -5.35 -6.98 0.28
N CYS A 87 -4.07 -7.06 -0.12
CA CYS A 87 -3.36 -5.93 -0.72
C CYS A 87 -4.10 -5.37 -1.94
N ALA A 88 -4.50 -6.23 -2.88
CA ALA A 88 -5.21 -5.80 -4.09
C ALA A 88 -6.55 -5.14 -3.78
N GLN A 89 -7.27 -5.64 -2.77
CA GLN A 89 -8.53 -5.06 -2.33
C GLN A 89 -8.33 -3.67 -1.71
N LEU A 90 -7.28 -3.49 -0.90
CA LEU A 90 -6.95 -2.19 -0.31
C LEU A 90 -6.52 -1.16 -1.36
N GLU A 91 -5.71 -1.57 -2.35
CA GLU A 91 -5.34 -0.71 -3.48
C GLU A 91 -6.58 -0.26 -4.27
N LYS A 92 -7.53 -1.17 -4.48
CA LYS A 92 -8.81 -0.84 -5.14
C LYS A 92 -9.63 0.17 -4.32
N GLN A 93 -9.70 0.00 -3.01
CA GLN A 93 -10.41 0.93 -2.12
C GLN A 93 -9.79 2.32 -2.14
N GLN A 94 -8.46 2.43 -2.06
CA GLN A 94 -7.77 3.71 -2.14
C GLN A 94 -8.05 4.43 -3.46
N ASN A 95 -8.01 3.71 -4.59
CA ASN A 95 -8.30 4.28 -5.91
C ASN A 95 -9.76 4.75 -6.03
N ASN A 96 -10.71 4.02 -5.44
CA ASN A 96 -12.11 4.46 -5.43
C ASN A 96 -12.28 5.73 -4.61
N ASN A 97 -11.69 5.80 -3.42
CA ASN A 97 -11.75 6.97 -2.56
C ASN A 97 -11.15 8.21 -3.24
N LEU A 98 -10.04 8.05 -3.98
CA LEU A 98 -9.44 9.13 -4.76
C LEU A 98 -10.39 9.63 -5.86
N LYS A 99 -11.01 8.71 -6.61
CA LYS A 99 -12.00 9.07 -7.65
C LYS A 99 -13.22 9.77 -7.07
N GLU A 100 -13.69 9.34 -5.91
CA GLU A 100 -14.79 10.01 -5.20
C GLU A 100 -14.39 11.41 -4.74
N ALA A 101 -13.17 11.58 -4.21
CA ALA A 101 -12.65 12.89 -3.84
C ALA A 101 -12.51 13.83 -5.07
N GLU A 102 -11.99 13.32 -6.19
CA GLU A 102 -11.90 14.04 -7.47
C GLU A 102 -13.29 14.43 -7.97
N MET A 103 -14.25 13.51 -7.92
CA MET A 103 -15.63 13.76 -8.34
C MET A 103 -16.32 14.80 -7.44
N CYS A 104 -16.05 14.81 -6.14
CA CYS A 104 -16.51 15.86 -5.22
C CYS A 104 -15.88 17.23 -5.53
N LEU A 105 -14.58 17.27 -5.88
CA LEU A 105 -13.91 18.51 -6.29
C LEU A 105 -14.48 19.04 -7.61
N ILE A 106 -14.75 18.15 -8.57
CA ILE A 106 -15.31 18.50 -9.87
C ILE A 106 -16.78 18.95 -9.72
N ASN A 107 -17.61 18.23 -8.96
CA ASN A 107 -19.02 18.57 -8.79
C ASN A 107 -19.26 19.79 -7.89
N ASN A 108 -18.29 20.15 -7.02
CA ASN A 108 -18.31 21.42 -6.28
C ASN A 108 -17.78 22.62 -7.10
N THR A 109 -17.37 22.43 -8.36
CA THR A 109 -16.97 23.55 -9.24
C THR A 109 -18.11 24.17 -10.04
N THR A 110 -19.31 23.60 -10.01
CA THR A 110 -20.52 24.27 -10.51
C THR A 110 -21.23 25.05 -9.40
N THR A 111 -20.75 26.29 -9.19
CA THR A 111 -21.42 27.44 -8.52
C THR A 111 -21.14 27.66 -7.02
N PRO A 112 -20.44 28.74 -6.58
CA PRO A 112 -19.68 29.75 -7.31
C PRO A 112 -18.29 30.06 -6.70
N ILE A 113 -17.21 29.53 -7.30
CA ILE A 113 -15.84 30.06 -7.14
C ILE A 113 -15.72 31.51 -7.70
N ARG A 114 -16.73 31.99 -8.44
CA ARG A 114 -16.84 33.40 -8.85
C ARG A 114 -16.91 34.40 -7.68
N LYS A 115 -17.23 33.98 -6.45
CA LYS A 115 -17.25 34.90 -5.29
C LYS A 115 -15.90 35.07 -4.57
N PHE A 116 -14.91 34.22 -4.82
CA PHE A 116 -13.62 34.31 -4.11
C PHE A 116 -12.57 35.11 -4.88
N ILE A 117 -12.65 35.17 -6.21
CA ILE A 117 -11.68 35.92 -7.05
C ILE A 117 -12.16 37.36 -7.34
N ALA A 118 -13.47 37.64 -7.26
CA ALA A 118 -14.00 39.00 -7.43
C ALA A 118 -13.94 39.88 -6.15
N LYS A 119 -13.45 39.35 -5.02
CA LYS A 119 -13.35 40.07 -3.74
C LYS A 119 -11.91 40.35 -3.30
N THR A 120 -10.93 39.94 -4.10
CA THR A 120 -9.49 40.20 -3.87
C THR A 120 -8.93 41.25 -4.85
N ILE A 121 -9.78 41.77 -5.74
CA ILE A 121 -9.44 42.86 -6.68
C ILE A 121 -10.57 43.92 -6.67
N ALA A 122 -11.02 44.30 -5.48
CA ALA A 122 -11.85 45.49 -5.24
C ALA A 122 -11.53 46.07 -3.86
#